data_AF-A0A4V3RK52-F1
#
_entry.id   AF-A0A4V3RK52-F1
#
_cell.length_a   1.000
_cell.length_b   1.000
_cell.length_c   1.000
_cell.angle_alpha   90.00
_cell.angle_beta   90.00
_cell.angle_gamma   90.00
#
_symmetry.space_group_name_H-M   'P 1'
#
loop_
_entity.id
_entity.type
_entity.pdbx_description
1 polymer ?
#
loop_
_entity_poly.entity_id
_entity_poly.type
_entity_poly.pdbx_seq_one_letter_code
_entity_poly.pdbx_strand_id
1 'polypeptide(L)'
;MARGSTSPEKLIGELRRAESAAARSRARERALSRLRVGRFRGDVDLTALRMALAAHDRRHGEPSQAGRWGIVTEGWATTRELRDLRRYLLGQFSEGDYVRSVLLLPLDATLPEAVADLVDPAFRPPRAGETVTSGPGCVLALGATISGLTAFMLLYVIVWNVLTSGNVASAPMLALLSAAAALVCVGFVLAVRARGPRPSATISPAIEPRDRFFGTSLAWRLHDAGDDRASRILLRRMIELDIDGDGARAAMVEQSRMAGRLDEAGRWGCAKPGLSTPAERTAFAGRLRASPVESRLRELAGIPTPLPLPSDARDVLRRAGGEPTEPVEQTESDDGFGTRWKALPLVTFVMLGLAIAVALIVAIAQVPEAPLIARVTLACSGAIVGVLWIIESFRLPRRRTAATLAAAVGALALSTLLGVSAIFG
;
A
#
# COMPACT_ATOMS: atom_id res chain seq x y z
N MET A 1 -42.19 16.47 13.36
CA MET A 1 -41.62 15.57 14.38
C MET A 1 -40.36 16.20 14.98
N ALA A 2 -40.47 16.80 16.17
CA ALA A 2 -39.33 17.33 16.91
C ALA A 2 -38.54 16.15 17.52
N ARG A 3 -37.34 15.86 17.02
CA ARG A 3 -36.45 14.87 17.66
C ARG A 3 -36.07 15.41 19.04
N GLY A 4 -36.43 14.70 20.10
CA GLY A 4 -36.14 15.10 21.47
C GLY A 4 -34.66 15.43 21.64
N SER A 5 -34.36 16.69 21.91
CA SER A 5 -33.01 17.16 22.21
C SER A 5 -32.59 16.61 23.58
N THR A 6 -31.86 15.50 23.59
CA THR A 6 -31.16 15.05 24.82
C THR A 6 -30.25 16.20 25.31
N SER A 7 -30.48 16.72 26.52
CA SER A 7 -29.61 17.77 27.08
C SER A 7 -28.23 17.20 27.47
N PRO A 8 -27.16 18.01 27.48
CA PRO A 8 -25.84 17.61 27.97
C PRO A 8 -25.84 17.10 29.40
N GLU A 9 -26.63 17.67 30.30
CA GLU A 9 -26.77 17.16 31.67
C GLU A 9 -27.23 15.70 31.70
N LYS A 10 -28.19 15.35 30.83
CA LYS A 10 -28.64 13.96 30.69
C LYS A 10 -27.51 13.06 30.18
N LEU A 11 -26.70 13.50 29.22
CA LEU A 11 -25.55 12.75 28.71
C LEU A 11 -24.44 12.60 29.76
N ILE A 12 -24.16 13.65 30.53
CA ILE A 12 -23.22 13.60 31.66
C ILE A 12 -23.72 12.61 32.71
N GLY A 13 -25.01 12.64 33.04
CA GLY A 13 -25.65 11.68 33.93
C GLY A 13 -25.64 10.24 33.40
N GLU A 14 -25.76 10.04 32.08
CA GLU A 14 -25.60 8.73 31.43
C GLU A 14 -24.14 8.24 31.50
N LEU A 15 -23.15 9.09 31.23
CA LEU A 15 -21.72 8.76 31.32
C LEU A 15 -21.30 8.41 32.75
N ARG A 16 -21.93 9.02 33.77
CA ARG A 16 -21.70 8.73 35.19
C ARG A 16 -22.34 7.41 35.63
N ARG A 17 -23.52 7.06 35.10
CA ARG A 17 -24.28 5.85 35.47
C ARG A 17 -23.98 4.61 34.62
N ALA A 18 -23.19 4.75 33.55
CA ALA A 18 -22.86 3.64 32.67
C ALA A 18 -21.86 2.68 33.31
N GLU A 19 -22.37 1.62 33.96
CA GLU A 19 -21.54 0.60 34.64
C GLU A 19 -21.12 -0.54 33.72
N SER A 20 -21.99 -0.98 32.80
CA SER A 20 -21.69 -2.09 31.88
C SER A 20 -20.92 -1.64 30.63
N ALA A 21 -20.05 -2.50 30.10
CA ALA A 21 -19.25 -2.20 28.90
C ALA A 21 -20.10 -1.72 27.70
N ALA A 22 -21.24 -2.35 27.45
CA ALA A 22 -22.16 -1.97 26.37
C ALA A 22 -22.91 -0.66 26.65
N ALA A 23 -23.24 -0.34 27.90
CA ALA A 23 -23.79 0.96 28.27
C ALA A 23 -22.76 2.07 28.12
N ARG A 24 -21.50 1.81 28.50
CA ARG A 24 -20.37 2.74 28.37
C ARG A 24 -20.12 3.13 26.92
N SER A 25 -19.98 2.14 26.03
CA SER A 25 -19.74 2.38 24.60
C SER A 25 -20.87 3.23 23.98
N ARG A 26 -22.14 2.90 24.27
CA ARG A 26 -23.30 3.65 23.76
C ARG A 26 -23.43 5.06 24.33
N ALA A 27 -23.09 5.27 25.61
CA ALA A 27 -23.11 6.60 26.23
C ALA A 27 -21.99 7.48 25.65
N ARG A 28 -20.78 6.91 25.51
CA ARG A 28 -19.62 7.56 24.90
C ARG A 28 -19.89 7.94 23.45
N GLU A 29 -20.37 7.02 22.63
CA GLU A 29 -20.65 7.27 21.20
C GLU A 29 -21.70 8.37 21.01
N ARG A 30 -22.73 8.42 21.87
CA ARG A 30 -23.72 9.50 21.87
C ARG A 30 -23.11 10.85 22.26
N ALA A 31 -22.24 10.89 23.27
CA ALA A 31 -21.52 12.10 23.65
C ALA A 31 -20.56 12.58 22.53
N LEU A 32 -19.83 11.67 21.89
CA LEU A 32 -18.93 11.97 20.77
C LEU A 32 -19.68 12.45 19.54
N SER A 33 -20.79 11.79 19.18
CA SER A 33 -21.65 12.20 18.08
C SER A 33 -22.17 13.63 18.29
N ARG A 34 -22.47 14.01 19.53
CA ARG A 34 -22.90 15.38 19.88
C ARG A 34 -21.77 16.39 19.75
N LEU A 35 -20.56 16.08 20.25
CA LEU A 35 -19.39 16.95 20.07
C LEU A 35 -19.07 17.19 18.60
N ARG A 36 -19.13 16.16 17.75
CA ARG A 36 -18.83 16.26 16.31
C ARG A 36 -19.81 17.11 15.54
N VAL A 37 -21.09 17.08 15.88
CA VAL A 37 -22.13 17.78 15.12
C VAL A 37 -22.11 19.29 15.39
N GLY A 38 -21.39 19.78 16.41
CA GLY A 38 -21.22 21.21 16.70
C GLY A 38 -22.53 21.97 16.98
N ARG A 39 -23.69 21.29 16.95
CA ARG A 39 -25.02 21.88 17.17
C ARG A 39 -25.34 21.98 18.66
N PHE A 40 -24.52 22.73 19.38
CA PHE A 40 -24.99 23.38 20.60
C PHE A 40 -25.35 24.82 20.22
N ARG A 41 -26.61 25.03 19.84
CA ARG A 41 -27.20 26.37 19.81
C ARG A 41 -27.64 26.66 21.25
N GLY A 42 -26.89 27.52 21.93
CA GLY A 42 -27.09 27.91 23.32
C GLY A 42 -25.84 27.62 24.15
N ASP A 43 -25.62 28.43 25.19
CA ASP A 43 -24.54 28.41 26.19
C ASP A 43 -24.45 27.12 27.02
N VAL A 44 -24.71 25.97 26.41
CA VAL A 44 -24.53 24.69 27.08
C VAL A 44 -23.05 24.37 27.07
N ASP A 45 -22.51 24.24 28.27
CA ASP A 45 -21.10 24.17 28.55
C ASP A 45 -20.45 22.92 27.92
N LEU A 46 -19.97 23.07 26.68
CA LEU A 46 -19.13 22.10 25.97
C LEU A 46 -17.94 21.67 26.83
N THR A 47 -17.46 22.57 27.69
CA THR A 47 -16.44 22.31 28.70
C THR A 47 -16.92 21.24 29.66
N ALA A 48 -18.09 21.37 30.28
CA ALA A 48 -18.64 20.36 31.19
C ALA A 48 -18.78 18.97 30.55
N LEU A 49 -19.21 18.89 29.28
CA LEU A 49 -19.29 17.61 28.58
C LEU A 49 -17.90 17.00 28.31
N ARG A 50 -16.93 17.83 27.90
CA ARG A 50 -15.53 17.41 27.74
C ARG A 50 -14.94 16.94 29.07
N MET A 51 -15.16 17.67 30.16
CA MET A 51 -14.68 17.27 31.49
C MET A 51 -15.35 15.96 31.97
N ALA A 52 -16.62 15.75 31.65
CA ALA A 52 -17.31 14.50 31.95
C ALA A 52 -16.74 13.30 31.17
N LEU A 53 -16.43 13.48 29.87
CA LEU A 53 -15.74 12.48 29.06
C LEU A 53 -14.33 12.21 29.58
N ALA A 54 -13.61 13.26 29.91
CA ALA A 54 -12.26 13.16 30.44
C ALA A 54 -12.24 12.38 31.77
N ALA A 55 -13.16 12.69 32.69
CA ALA A 55 -13.31 11.96 33.95
C ALA A 55 -13.78 10.51 33.73
N HIS A 56 -14.63 10.28 32.72
CA HIS A 56 -15.04 8.93 32.34
C HIS A 56 -13.83 8.11 31.85
N ASP A 57 -13.05 8.62 30.90
CA ASP A 57 -11.89 7.92 30.34
C ASP A 57 -10.79 7.70 31.39
N ARG A 58 -10.58 8.67 32.30
CA ARG A 58 -9.66 8.53 33.45
C ARG A 58 -10.03 7.35 34.35
N ARG A 59 -11.31 7.21 34.71
CA ARG A 59 -11.79 6.08 35.54
C ARG A 59 -11.60 4.71 34.88
N HIS A 60 -11.46 4.68 33.55
CA HIS A 60 -11.30 3.45 32.78
C HIS A 60 -9.84 3.17 32.38
N GLY A 61 -8.89 3.96 32.87
CA GLY A 61 -7.47 3.76 32.57
C GLY A 61 -7.10 4.12 31.12
N GLU A 62 -7.82 5.05 30.48
CA GLU A 62 -7.49 5.58 29.15
C GLU A 62 -6.87 7.00 29.27
N PRO A 63 -5.62 7.15 29.75
CA PRO A 63 -5.03 8.46 30.05
C PRO A 63 -4.87 9.37 28.83
N SER A 64 -4.63 8.81 27.64
CA SER A 64 -4.54 9.60 26.40
C SER A 64 -5.87 10.20 25.98
N GLN A 65 -6.98 9.46 26.17
CA GLN A 65 -8.32 10.00 25.88
C GLN A 65 -8.78 10.95 26.99
N ALA A 66 -8.47 10.68 28.25
CA ALA A 66 -8.68 11.63 29.34
C ALA A 66 -7.96 12.96 29.07
N GLY A 67 -6.69 12.88 28.67
CA GLY A 67 -5.90 14.04 28.24
C GLY A 67 -6.52 14.76 27.04
N ARG A 68 -6.97 14.02 26.01
CA ARG A 68 -7.60 14.58 24.80
C ARG A 68 -8.78 15.49 25.12
N TRP A 69 -9.63 15.08 26.05
CA TRP A 69 -10.80 15.85 26.45
C TRP A 69 -10.47 16.93 27.48
N GLY A 70 -9.52 16.64 28.37
CA GLY A 70 -9.08 17.52 29.45
C GLY A 70 -8.22 18.70 28.99
N ILE A 71 -7.39 18.53 27.96
CA ILE A 71 -6.40 19.53 27.51
C ILE A 71 -7.02 20.85 27.04
N VAL A 72 -8.30 20.85 26.68
CA VAL A 72 -9.00 22.06 26.23
C VAL A 72 -9.35 22.99 27.41
N THR A 73 -9.26 22.48 28.65
CA THR A 73 -9.47 23.25 29.87
C THR A 73 -8.14 23.33 30.61
N GLU A 74 -7.65 24.54 30.79
CA GLU A 74 -6.37 24.79 31.43
C GLU A 74 -6.30 24.15 32.84
N GLY A 75 -5.19 23.48 33.13
CA GLY A 75 -4.94 22.82 34.42
C GLY A 75 -5.72 21.52 34.68
N TRP A 76 -6.61 21.08 33.79
CA TRP A 76 -7.46 19.91 34.08
C TRP A 76 -6.78 18.56 33.79
N ALA A 77 -6.04 18.48 32.69
CA ALA A 77 -5.29 17.29 32.31
C ALA A 77 -4.02 17.18 33.16
N THR A 78 -3.77 16.00 33.71
CA THR A 78 -2.54 15.73 34.47
C THR A 78 -1.32 15.61 33.56
N THR A 79 -0.12 15.80 34.09
CA THR A 79 1.14 15.65 33.33
C THR A 79 1.27 14.27 32.68
N ARG A 80 0.77 13.21 33.34
CA ARG A 80 0.75 11.85 32.78
C ARG A 80 -0.19 11.75 31.58
N GLU A 81 -1.41 12.25 31.71
CA GLU A 81 -2.41 12.23 30.63
C GLU A 81 -1.95 13.06 29.42
N LEU A 82 -1.32 14.21 29.64
CA LEU A 82 -0.74 15.03 28.58
C LEU A 82 0.40 14.30 27.87
N ARG A 83 1.28 13.62 28.62
CA ARG A 83 2.36 12.81 28.04
C ARG A 83 1.82 11.67 27.17
N ASP A 84 0.81 10.96 27.64
CA ASP A 84 0.22 9.83 26.92
C ASP A 84 -0.62 10.30 25.73
N LEU A 85 -1.34 11.42 25.83
CA LEU A 85 -1.98 12.08 24.70
C LEU A 85 -0.96 12.47 23.64
N ARG A 86 0.15 13.09 24.05
CA ARG A 86 1.18 13.55 23.12
C ARG A 86 1.82 12.38 22.37
N ARG A 87 2.10 11.27 23.05
CA ARG A 87 2.52 10.00 22.42
C ARG A 87 1.49 9.46 21.45
N TYR A 88 0.21 9.48 21.83
CA TYR A 88 -0.88 9.07 20.96
C TYR A 88 -0.97 9.92 19.69
N LEU A 89 -0.85 11.25 19.83
CA LEU A 89 -0.88 12.19 18.70
C LEU A 89 0.32 12.01 17.77
N LEU A 90 1.52 11.84 18.33
CA LEU A 90 2.74 11.54 17.56
C LEU A 90 2.64 10.21 16.82
N GLY A 91 2.07 9.18 17.46
CA GLY A 91 1.90 7.85 16.87
C GLY A 91 0.77 7.77 15.83
N GLN A 92 -0.10 8.76 15.76
CA GLN A 92 -1.21 8.82 14.80
C GLN A 92 -1.07 9.99 13.81
N PHE A 93 0.09 10.66 13.82
CA PHE A 93 0.30 11.88 13.06
C PHE A 93 0.12 11.59 11.57
N SER A 94 -0.96 12.12 11.01
CA SER A 94 -1.25 12.13 9.58
C SER A 94 -1.23 13.56 9.07
N GLU A 95 -1.02 13.75 7.78
CA GLU A 95 -0.84 15.07 7.18
C GLU A 95 -1.98 16.06 7.53
N GLY A 96 -1.64 17.35 7.69
CA GLY A 96 -2.60 18.44 7.88
C GLY A 96 -2.92 18.80 9.33
N ASP A 97 -4.11 19.36 9.57
CA ASP A 97 -4.64 19.80 10.88
C ASP A 97 -5.10 18.63 11.77
N TYR A 98 -4.35 17.53 11.74
CA TYR A 98 -4.71 16.28 12.43
C TYR A 98 -4.89 16.50 13.94
N VAL A 99 -3.98 17.22 14.59
CA VAL A 99 -4.06 17.53 16.03
C VAL A 99 -5.38 18.22 16.37
N ARG A 100 -5.80 19.22 15.59
CA ARG A 100 -7.10 19.90 15.77
C ARG A 100 -8.26 18.94 15.59
N SER A 101 -8.22 18.11 14.56
CA SER A 101 -9.28 17.13 14.27
C SER A 101 -9.44 16.11 15.38
N VAL A 102 -8.34 15.64 15.98
CA VAL A 102 -8.38 14.72 17.12
C VAL A 102 -8.97 15.43 18.32
N LEU A 103 -8.53 16.64 18.63
CA LEU A 103 -9.05 17.40 19.78
C LEU A 103 -10.50 17.91 19.56
N LEU A 104 -11.08 17.68 18.37
CA LEU A 104 -12.37 18.22 17.95
C LEU A 104 -12.42 19.74 18.17
N LEU A 105 -11.32 20.43 17.85
CA LEU A 105 -11.25 21.88 17.92
C LEU A 105 -11.81 22.49 16.63
N PRO A 106 -12.47 23.67 16.71
CA PRO A 106 -12.73 24.49 15.54
C PRO A 106 -11.44 24.79 14.76
N LEU A 107 -11.56 24.99 13.46
CA LEU A 107 -10.43 25.27 12.57
C LEU A 107 -9.68 26.55 12.99
N ASP A 108 -10.41 27.53 13.50
CA ASP A 108 -9.96 28.85 13.93
C ASP A 108 -9.53 28.92 15.41
N ALA A 109 -9.77 27.88 16.21
CA ALA A 109 -9.42 27.90 17.62
C ALA A 109 -7.88 27.98 17.84
N THR A 110 -7.42 28.49 18.97
CA THR A 110 -6.01 28.33 19.33
C THR A 110 -5.75 26.89 19.79
N LEU A 111 -4.60 26.34 19.42
CA LEU A 111 -4.17 25.04 19.92
C LEU A 111 -3.68 25.17 21.36
N PRO A 112 -4.02 24.22 22.26
CA PRO A 112 -3.47 24.22 23.61
C PRO A 112 -1.94 24.12 23.58
N GLU A 113 -1.27 24.90 24.42
CA GLU A 113 0.19 25.04 24.44
C GLU A 113 0.92 23.68 24.54
N ALA A 114 0.40 22.77 25.38
CA ALA A 114 0.99 21.44 25.61
C ALA A 114 1.10 20.54 24.36
N VAL A 115 0.41 20.88 23.26
CA VAL A 115 0.43 20.16 21.98
C VAL A 115 0.60 21.08 20.77
N ALA A 116 0.79 22.39 20.98
CA ALA A 116 0.90 23.37 19.90
C ALA A 116 2.16 23.15 19.05
N ASP A 117 3.25 22.75 19.70
CA ASP A 117 4.52 22.40 19.07
C ASP A 117 4.42 21.21 18.12
N LEU A 118 3.47 20.28 18.32
CA LEU A 118 3.27 19.14 17.42
C LEU A 118 2.84 19.54 16.00
N VAL A 119 2.40 20.79 15.81
CA VAL A 119 1.92 21.28 14.51
C VAL A 119 3.04 22.02 13.74
N ASP A 120 4.16 22.28 14.42
CA ASP A 120 5.37 22.85 13.84
C ASP A 120 5.86 21.96 12.67
N PRO A 121 6.16 22.55 11.50
CA PRO A 121 6.78 21.84 10.38
C PRO A 121 7.98 20.96 10.76
N ALA A 122 8.75 21.32 11.79
CA ALA A 122 9.90 20.55 12.27
C ALA A 122 9.55 19.13 12.76
N PHE A 123 8.31 18.91 13.22
CA PHE A 123 7.84 17.57 13.64
C PHE A 123 7.05 16.85 12.53
N ARG A 124 6.90 17.47 11.34
CA ARG A 124 6.26 16.81 10.20
C ARG A 124 7.26 15.85 9.54
N PRO A 125 6.91 14.56 9.35
CA PRO A 125 7.70 13.74 8.47
C PRO A 125 7.72 14.37 7.07
N PRO A 126 8.84 14.31 6.34
CA PRO A 126 8.90 14.81 4.97
C PRO A 126 7.80 14.14 4.15
N ARG A 127 6.99 14.94 3.43
CA ARG A 127 5.87 14.48 2.60
C ARG A 127 6.35 13.39 1.65
N ALA A 128 6.01 12.14 1.95
CA ALA A 128 6.21 11.01 1.05
C ALA A 128 5.15 11.08 -0.06
N GLY A 129 5.27 12.05 -0.96
CA GLY A 129 4.27 12.22 -2.03
C GLY A 129 4.12 13.60 -2.64
N GLU A 130 4.95 14.59 -2.30
CA GLU A 130 4.97 15.86 -3.04
C GLU A 130 5.66 15.71 -4.41
N THR A 131 5.45 14.58 -5.09
CA THR A 131 5.41 14.54 -6.54
C THR A 131 4.12 15.20 -6.95
N VAL A 132 4.24 16.44 -7.42
CA VAL A 132 3.26 17.17 -8.23
C VAL A 132 2.41 16.20 -9.03
N THR A 133 1.18 15.99 -8.60
CA THR A 133 0.12 15.36 -9.41
C THR A 133 -0.24 16.36 -10.51
N SER A 134 0.68 16.56 -11.43
CA SER A 134 0.33 16.95 -12.80
C SER A 134 -0.52 15.76 -13.31
N GLY A 135 -1.81 15.95 -13.60
CA GLY A 135 -2.26 16.50 -14.87
C GLY A 135 -2.29 15.43 -15.98
N PRO A 136 -1.14 14.89 -16.45
CA PRO A 136 -1.11 14.06 -17.66
C PRO A 136 -1.57 12.61 -17.48
N GLY A 137 -1.44 12.02 -16.28
CA GLY A 137 -1.61 10.58 -16.10
C GLY A 137 -3.04 10.06 -16.37
N CYS A 138 -4.05 10.78 -15.88
CA CYS A 138 -5.45 10.40 -16.12
C CYS A 138 -5.87 10.61 -17.58
N VAL A 139 -5.39 11.68 -18.23
CA VAL A 139 -5.71 11.97 -19.64
C VAL A 139 -5.08 10.92 -20.55
N LEU A 140 -3.85 10.47 -20.27
CA LEU A 140 -3.18 9.42 -21.03
C LEU A 140 -3.85 8.04 -20.85
N ALA A 141 -4.32 7.72 -19.64
CA ALA A 141 -5.05 6.47 -19.37
C ALA A 141 -6.42 6.42 -20.08
N LEU A 142 -7.14 7.55 -20.11
CA LEU A 142 -8.40 7.69 -20.86
C LEU A 142 -8.17 7.63 -22.38
N GLY A 143 -7.12 8.27 -22.88
CA GLY A 143 -6.73 8.19 -24.30
C GLY A 143 -6.38 6.77 -24.75
N ALA A 144 -5.64 6.02 -23.92
CA ALA A 144 -5.28 4.62 -24.21
C ALA A 144 -6.48 3.68 -24.22
N THR A 145 -7.47 3.89 -23.35
CA THR A 145 -8.69 3.05 -23.31
C THR A 145 -9.63 3.34 -24.49
N ILE A 146 -9.83 4.62 -24.84
CA ILE A 146 -10.64 5.01 -25.99
C ILE A 146 -10.01 4.48 -27.29
N SER A 147 -8.71 4.68 -27.50
CA SER A 147 -8.01 4.18 -28.69
C SER A 147 -8.07 2.66 -28.83
N GLY A 148 -7.92 1.92 -27.74
CA GLY A 148 -8.05 0.45 -27.73
C GLY A 148 -9.45 -0.03 -28.12
N LEU A 149 -10.50 0.62 -27.60
CA LEU A 149 -11.89 0.28 -27.91
C LEU A 149 -12.21 0.54 -29.40
N THR A 150 -11.76 1.68 -29.92
CA THR A 150 -11.96 2.04 -31.34
C THR A 150 -11.28 1.04 -32.26
N ALA A 151 -10.04 0.64 -31.94
CA ALA A 151 -9.31 -0.33 -32.75
C ALA A 151 -9.97 -1.72 -32.74
N PHE A 152 -10.52 -2.14 -31.59
CA PHE A 152 -11.27 -3.40 -31.48
C PHE A 152 -12.55 -3.39 -32.32
N MET A 153 -13.33 -2.31 -32.28
CA MET A 153 -14.53 -2.16 -33.09
C MET A 153 -14.21 -2.18 -34.60
N LEU A 154 -13.11 -1.53 -35.00
CA LEU A 154 -12.66 -1.52 -36.39
C LEU A 154 -12.23 -2.91 -36.87
N LEU A 155 -11.50 -3.66 -36.03
CA LEU A 155 -11.15 -5.05 -36.31
C LEU A 155 -12.40 -5.93 -36.44
N TYR A 156 -13.39 -5.77 -35.56
CA TYR A 156 -14.65 -6.51 -35.61
C TYR A 156 -15.39 -6.28 -36.93
N VAL A 157 -15.54 -5.03 -37.36
CA VAL A 157 -16.21 -4.68 -38.63
C VAL A 157 -15.46 -5.28 -39.82
N ILE A 158 -14.12 -5.29 -39.80
CA ILE A 158 -13.32 -5.88 -40.88
C ILE A 158 -13.51 -7.40 -40.92
N VAL A 159 -13.39 -8.09 -39.79
CA VAL A 159 -13.60 -9.55 -39.69
C VAL A 159 -15.00 -9.91 -40.15
N TRP A 160 -16.00 -9.16 -39.71
CA TRP A 160 -17.39 -9.33 -40.14
C TRP A 160 -17.52 -9.21 -41.66
N ASN A 161 -16.99 -8.14 -42.26
CA ASN A 161 -17.04 -7.94 -43.72
C ASN A 161 -16.33 -9.04 -44.51
N VAL A 162 -15.19 -9.56 -44.02
CA VAL A 162 -14.49 -10.69 -44.66
C VAL A 162 -15.35 -11.94 -44.62
N LEU A 163 -15.96 -12.23 -43.46
CA LEU A 163 -16.80 -13.41 -43.26
C LEU A 163 -18.09 -13.34 -44.09
N THR A 164 -18.74 -12.18 -44.19
CA THR A 164 -20.02 -12.05 -44.91
C THR A 164 -19.86 -11.90 -46.41
N SER A 165 -18.80 -11.23 -46.86
CA SER A 165 -18.67 -10.80 -48.26
C SER A 165 -17.72 -11.68 -49.07
N GLY A 166 -16.88 -12.50 -48.41
CA GLY A 166 -15.90 -13.38 -49.05
C GLY A 166 -14.80 -12.66 -49.85
N ASN A 167 -14.80 -11.33 -49.84
CA ASN A 167 -13.98 -10.50 -50.73
C ASN A 167 -12.81 -9.91 -49.94
N VAL A 168 -11.67 -10.62 -49.95
CA VAL A 168 -10.52 -10.30 -49.08
C VAL A 168 -9.55 -9.28 -49.73
N ALA A 169 -9.80 -8.86 -50.97
CA ALA A 169 -8.73 -8.32 -51.82
C ALA A 169 -9.09 -6.98 -52.49
N SER A 170 -9.29 -5.92 -51.71
CA SER A 170 -9.04 -4.57 -52.21
C SER A 170 -7.85 -3.97 -51.46
N ALA A 171 -6.88 -3.43 -52.18
CA ALA A 171 -5.75 -2.68 -51.64
C ALA A 171 -6.14 -1.68 -50.51
N PRO A 172 -7.27 -0.94 -50.59
CA PRO A 172 -7.70 -0.08 -49.49
C PRO A 172 -8.05 -0.84 -48.20
N MET A 173 -8.55 -2.07 -48.28
CA MET A 173 -8.89 -2.88 -47.10
C MET A 173 -7.63 -3.38 -46.38
N LEU A 174 -6.59 -3.75 -47.13
CA LEU A 174 -5.27 -4.10 -46.57
C LEU A 174 -4.58 -2.90 -45.94
N ALA A 175 -4.69 -1.71 -46.54
CA ALA A 175 -4.19 -0.47 -45.96
C ALA A 175 -4.94 -0.09 -44.66
N LEU A 176 -6.25 -0.34 -44.59
CA LEU A 176 -7.04 -0.12 -43.38
C LEU A 176 -6.63 -1.08 -42.26
N LEU A 177 -6.38 -2.35 -42.60
CA LEU A 177 -5.92 -3.38 -41.66
C LEU A 177 -4.54 -3.07 -41.09
N SER A 178 -3.60 -2.64 -41.93
CA SER A 178 -2.26 -2.28 -41.48
C SER A 178 -2.28 -1.04 -40.57
N ALA A 179 -3.11 -0.04 -40.89
CA ALA A 179 -3.31 1.14 -40.06
C ALA A 179 -3.96 0.80 -38.70
N ALA A 180 -4.95 -0.09 -38.69
CA ALA A 180 -5.59 -0.55 -37.46
C ALA A 180 -4.61 -1.33 -36.57
N ALA A 181 -3.82 -2.24 -37.15
CA ALA A 181 -2.79 -3.00 -36.43
C ALA A 181 -1.72 -2.07 -35.84
N ALA A 182 -1.27 -1.06 -36.59
CA ALA A 182 -0.32 -0.06 -36.11
C ALA A 182 -0.88 0.75 -34.93
N LEU A 183 -2.16 1.15 -34.99
CA LEU A 183 -2.84 1.87 -33.89
C LEU A 183 -2.95 1.01 -32.62
N VAL A 184 -3.26 -0.27 -32.74
CA VAL A 184 -3.27 -1.22 -31.59
C VAL A 184 -1.87 -1.30 -30.96
N CYS A 185 -0.84 -1.47 -31.78
CA CYS A 185 0.55 -1.54 -31.30
C CYS A 185 0.98 -0.26 -30.59
N VAL A 186 0.68 0.92 -31.15
CA VAL A 186 1.02 2.21 -30.53
C VAL A 186 0.25 2.42 -29.23
N GLY A 187 -1.06 2.18 -29.21
CA GLY A 187 -1.89 2.27 -28.00
C GLY A 187 -1.41 1.34 -26.89
N PHE A 188 -0.96 0.13 -27.26
CA PHE A 188 -0.39 -0.83 -26.31
C PHE A 188 0.97 -0.39 -25.76
N VAL A 189 1.89 0.08 -26.62
CA VAL A 189 3.21 0.60 -26.17
C VAL A 189 3.01 1.78 -25.22
N LEU A 190 2.08 2.67 -25.52
CA LEU A 190 1.73 3.80 -24.66
C LEU A 190 1.09 3.33 -23.35
N ALA A 191 0.21 2.34 -23.36
CA ALA A 191 -0.38 1.77 -22.14
C ALA A 191 0.66 1.05 -21.26
N VAL A 192 1.65 0.37 -21.86
CA VAL A 192 2.76 -0.27 -21.16
C VAL A 192 3.71 0.77 -20.57
N ARG A 193 4.04 1.83 -21.31
CA ARG A 193 4.85 2.96 -20.79
C ARG A 193 4.12 3.75 -19.70
N ALA A 194 2.83 4.02 -19.88
CA ALA A 194 1.99 4.71 -18.90
C ALA A 194 1.78 3.89 -17.61
N ARG A 195 1.94 2.56 -17.66
CA ARG A 195 1.94 1.72 -16.47
C ARG A 195 3.15 1.93 -15.56
N GLY A 196 4.18 2.64 -16.02
CA GLY A 196 5.42 2.89 -15.28
C GLY A 196 6.14 1.60 -14.84
N PRO A 197 7.34 1.69 -14.28
CA PRO A 197 7.79 0.65 -13.37
C PRO A 197 6.72 0.55 -12.29
N ARG A 198 6.13 -0.64 -12.11
CA ARG A 198 5.28 -0.90 -10.95
C ARG A 198 6.08 -0.44 -9.74
N PRO A 199 5.64 0.56 -8.95
CA PRO A 199 6.09 0.61 -7.58
C PRO A 199 5.73 -0.76 -7.03
N SER A 200 6.72 -1.49 -6.53
CA SER A 200 6.57 -2.83 -5.97
C SER A 200 5.37 -2.82 -5.03
N ALA A 201 4.23 -3.27 -5.54
CA ALA A 201 2.98 -3.20 -4.83
C ALA A 201 3.01 -4.31 -3.79
N THR A 202 3.49 -3.94 -2.61
CA THR A 202 3.03 -4.49 -1.35
C THR A 202 1.52 -4.69 -1.46
N ILE A 203 1.09 -5.91 -1.20
CA ILE A 203 -0.28 -6.38 -1.26
C ILE A 203 -1.17 -5.41 -0.47
N SER A 204 -1.91 -4.58 -1.19
CA SER A 204 -3.01 -3.79 -0.63
C SER A 204 -4.31 -4.44 -1.10
N PRO A 205 -4.96 -5.27 -0.27
CA PRO A 205 -6.40 -5.38 -0.35
C PRO A 205 -6.99 -4.15 0.32
N ALA A 206 -8.04 -3.61 -0.28
CA ALA A 206 -8.84 -2.50 0.20
C ALA A 206 -9.53 -2.82 1.55
N ILE A 207 -8.74 -2.84 2.61
CA ILE A 207 -9.16 -2.60 3.99
C ILE A 207 -8.80 -1.13 4.23
N GLU A 208 -9.80 -0.32 4.56
CA GLU A 208 -9.61 1.10 4.89
C GLU A 208 -8.41 1.30 5.84
N PRO A 209 -7.50 2.25 5.56
CA PRO A 209 -6.30 2.48 6.35
C PRO A 209 -6.62 3.25 7.64
N ARG A 210 -7.46 2.69 8.50
CA ARG A 210 -7.64 3.17 9.88
C ARG A 210 -6.64 2.57 10.86
N ASP A 211 -5.90 1.55 10.46
CA ASP A 211 -5.10 0.73 11.39
C ASP A 211 -3.65 0.46 10.90
N ARG A 212 -3.05 1.33 10.08
CA ARG A 212 -1.61 1.21 9.76
C ARG A 212 -0.72 1.27 11.02
N PHE A 213 -1.22 1.90 12.08
CA PHE A 213 -0.55 2.01 13.39
C PHE A 213 -1.01 0.95 14.41
N PHE A 214 -1.85 -0.02 14.02
CA PHE A 214 -2.34 -1.02 14.98
C PHE A 214 -1.19 -1.85 15.56
N GLY A 215 -0.21 -2.23 14.75
CA GLY A 215 0.91 -3.06 15.21
C GLY A 215 1.77 -2.35 16.27
N THR A 216 2.24 -1.13 15.97
CA THR A 216 3.04 -0.33 16.91
C THR A 216 2.23 0.11 18.13
N SER A 217 0.97 0.52 17.97
CA SER A 217 0.11 0.87 19.12
C SER A 217 -0.29 -0.35 19.98
N LEU A 218 -0.46 -1.54 19.40
CA LEU A 218 -0.65 -2.78 20.14
C LEU A 218 0.62 -3.14 20.91
N ALA A 219 1.79 -3.01 20.30
CA ALA A 219 3.06 -3.24 20.98
C ALA A 219 3.23 -2.32 22.20
N TRP A 220 2.91 -1.03 22.07
CA TRP A 220 2.91 -0.11 23.20
C TRP A 220 1.91 -0.51 24.29
N ARG A 221 0.70 -0.92 23.92
CA ARG A 221 -0.29 -1.43 24.90
C ARG A 221 0.19 -2.68 25.62
N LEU A 222 0.87 -3.60 24.93
CA LEU A 222 1.46 -4.79 25.54
C LEU A 222 2.58 -4.41 26.52
N HIS A 223 3.44 -3.47 26.14
CA HIS A 223 4.49 -2.94 27.01
C HIS A 223 3.90 -2.26 28.26
N ASP A 224 2.90 -1.39 28.09
CA ASP A 224 2.22 -0.71 29.20
C ASP A 224 1.50 -1.69 30.14
N ALA A 225 1.02 -2.82 29.61
CA ALA A 225 0.46 -3.92 30.39
C ALA A 225 1.51 -4.77 31.12
N GLY A 226 2.81 -4.47 30.94
CA GLY A 226 3.93 -5.21 31.52
C GLY A 226 4.38 -6.44 30.71
N ASP A 227 3.82 -6.67 29.52
CA ASP A 227 4.24 -7.75 28.62
C ASP A 227 5.27 -7.27 27.59
N ASP A 228 6.44 -6.89 28.10
CA ASP A 228 7.60 -6.44 27.31
C ASP A 228 8.07 -7.49 26.30
N ARG A 229 7.83 -8.78 26.59
CA ARG A 229 8.24 -9.87 25.71
C ARG A 229 7.32 -9.92 24.49
N ALA A 230 6.00 -9.92 24.68
CA ALA A 230 5.07 -9.93 23.56
C ALA A 230 5.19 -8.67 22.70
N SER A 231 5.35 -7.50 23.33
CA SER A 231 5.61 -6.24 22.62
C SER A 231 6.81 -6.35 21.69
N ARG A 232 7.98 -6.78 22.19
CA ARG A 232 9.20 -6.89 21.38
C ARG A 232 9.11 -7.96 20.30
N ILE A 233 8.44 -9.09 20.56
CA ILE A 233 8.21 -10.13 19.54
C ILE A 233 7.37 -9.56 18.39
N LEU A 234 6.30 -8.83 18.71
CA LEU A 234 5.45 -8.20 17.70
C LEU A 234 6.23 -7.18 16.86
N LEU A 235 6.94 -6.24 17.52
CA LEU A 235 7.74 -5.23 16.84
C LEU A 235 8.84 -5.84 15.98
N ARG A 236 9.55 -6.85 16.49
CA ARG A 236 10.54 -7.59 15.71
C ARG A 236 9.91 -8.22 14.48
N ARG A 237 8.74 -8.85 14.63
CA ARG A 237 8.06 -9.49 13.51
C ARG A 237 7.59 -8.47 12.47
N MET A 238 7.17 -7.29 12.89
CA MET A 238 6.85 -6.18 12.00
C MET A 238 8.07 -5.72 11.19
N ILE A 239 9.24 -5.60 11.83
CA ILE A 239 10.51 -5.26 11.17
C ILE A 239 10.89 -6.35 10.15
N GLU A 240 10.80 -7.62 10.52
CA GLU A 240 11.13 -8.76 9.65
C GLU A 240 10.22 -8.84 8.40
N LEU A 241 8.95 -8.48 8.55
CA LEU A 241 7.96 -8.51 7.47
C LEU A 241 7.86 -7.19 6.69
N ASP A 242 8.67 -6.19 7.07
CA ASP A 242 8.62 -4.81 6.56
C ASP A 242 7.22 -4.17 6.64
N ILE A 243 6.47 -4.50 7.70
CA ILE A 243 5.16 -3.92 7.99
C ILE A 243 5.38 -2.76 8.97
N ASP A 244 5.41 -1.52 8.46
CA ASP A 244 5.77 -0.35 9.28
C ASP A 244 7.13 -0.54 9.97
N GLY A 245 8.12 -1.07 9.24
CA GLY A 245 9.44 -1.41 9.78
C GLY A 245 10.13 -0.23 10.47
N ASP A 246 9.94 0.97 9.92
CA ASP A 246 10.45 2.22 10.48
C ASP A 246 9.80 2.59 11.81
N GLY A 247 8.46 2.53 11.89
CA GLY A 247 7.73 2.78 13.13
C GLY A 247 8.04 1.74 14.20
N ALA A 248 8.15 0.47 13.79
CA ALA A 248 8.50 -0.62 14.68
C ALA A 248 9.93 -0.49 15.23
N ARG A 249 10.90 -0.07 14.41
CA ARG A 249 12.27 0.25 14.86
C ARG A 249 12.28 1.40 15.86
N ALA A 250 11.57 2.49 15.57
CA ALA A 250 11.47 3.62 16.49
C ALA A 250 10.87 3.20 17.85
N ALA A 251 9.83 2.37 17.84
CA ALA A 251 9.25 1.83 19.07
C ALA A 251 10.23 0.92 19.83
N MET A 252 10.98 0.04 19.15
CA MET A 252 12.00 -0.81 19.77
C MET A 252 13.13 0.00 20.42
N VAL A 253 13.56 1.07 19.76
CA VAL A 253 14.57 2.00 20.28
C VAL A 253 14.06 2.65 21.57
N GLU A 254 12.85 3.19 21.53
CA GLU A 254 12.27 3.88 22.69
C GLU A 254 12.00 2.93 23.86
N GLN A 255 11.47 1.73 23.64
CA GLN A 255 11.32 0.71 24.69
C GLN A 255 12.66 0.29 25.29
N SER A 256 13.74 0.31 24.50
CA SER A 256 15.09 0.00 24.98
C SER A 256 15.67 1.14 25.81
N ARG A 257 15.43 2.40 25.43
CA ARG A 257 15.80 3.59 26.21
C ARG A 257 15.08 3.62 27.55
N MET A 258 13.77 3.41 27.57
CA MET A 258 12.98 3.38 28.81
C MET A 258 13.48 2.33 29.80
N ALA A 259 14.03 1.23 29.29
CA ALA A 259 14.61 0.17 30.11
C ALA A 259 16.12 0.32 30.39
N GLY A 260 16.75 1.43 30.00
CA GLY A 260 18.17 1.69 30.21
C GLY A 260 19.13 0.83 29.37
N ARG A 261 18.65 0.18 28.30
CA ARG A 261 19.44 -0.72 27.43
C ARG A 261 19.93 0.02 26.19
N LEU A 262 20.99 0.82 26.34
CA LEU A 262 21.53 1.68 25.29
C LEU A 262 22.04 0.90 24.07
N ASP A 263 22.57 -0.29 24.30
CA ASP A 263 23.09 -1.18 23.27
C ASP A 263 21.97 -1.77 22.40
N GLU A 264 20.83 -2.15 22.99
CA GLU A 264 19.65 -2.56 22.22
C GLU A 264 19.02 -1.38 21.49
N ALA A 265 18.96 -0.19 22.10
CA ALA A 265 18.54 1.02 21.40
C ALA A 265 19.45 1.33 20.19
N GLY A 266 20.77 1.19 20.36
CA GLY A 266 21.73 1.33 19.26
C GLY A 266 21.52 0.28 18.17
N ARG A 267 21.28 -0.98 18.55
CA ARG A 267 21.02 -2.10 17.62
C ARG A 267 19.84 -1.85 16.69
N TRP A 268 18.70 -1.44 17.24
CA TRP A 268 17.50 -1.22 16.45
C TRP A 268 17.55 0.11 15.69
N GLY A 269 18.19 1.12 16.29
CA GLY A 269 18.29 2.47 15.76
C GLY A 269 19.30 2.64 14.62
N CYS A 270 20.43 1.93 14.63
CA CYS A 270 21.49 2.17 13.64
C CYS A 270 21.10 1.83 12.20
N ALA A 271 20.07 1.00 12.01
CA ALA A 271 19.51 0.69 10.69
C ALA A 271 18.75 1.87 10.06
N LYS A 272 18.42 2.92 10.83
CA LYS A 272 17.74 4.12 10.36
C LYS A 272 18.54 5.39 10.73
N PRO A 273 19.04 6.15 9.75
CA PRO A 273 19.81 7.36 10.02
C PRO A 273 19.10 8.33 10.97
N GLY A 274 19.81 8.79 12.00
CA GLY A 274 19.31 9.78 12.96
C GLY A 274 18.40 9.23 14.06
N LEU A 275 18.05 7.94 14.04
CA LEU A 275 17.20 7.35 15.08
C LEU A 275 17.99 7.02 16.36
N SER A 276 19.26 6.64 16.20
CA SER A 276 20.17 6.30 17.31
C SER A 276 21.00 7.50 17.76
N THR A 277 21.34 7.57 19.06
CA THR A 277 22.29 8.57 19.58
C THR A 277 23.74 8.07 19.51
N PRO A 278 24.75 8.96 19.56
CA PRO A 278 26.16 8.54 19.56
C PRO A 278 26.53 7.58 20.71
N ALA A 279 25.92 7.76 21.88
CA ALA A 279 26.14 6.89 23.05
C ALA A 279 25.56 5.49 22.81
N GLU A 280 24.34 5.40 22.27
CA GLU A 280 23.69 4.14 21.90
C GLU A 280 24.50 3.38 20.84
N ARG A 281 25.00 4.09 19.81
CA ARG A 281 25.88 3.49 18.79
C ARG A 281 27.17 2.95 19.37
N THR A 282 27.78 3.66 20.32
CA THR A 282 29.00 3.22 21.00
C THR A 282 28.73 1.98 21.87
N ALA A 283 27.63 1.97 22.61
CA ALA A 283 27.23 0.83 23.42
C ALA A 283 26.98 -0.42 22.56
N PHE A 284 26.28 -0.27 21.43
CA PHE A 284 26.04 -1.38 20.51
C PHE A 284 27.34 -1.86 19.84
N ALA A 285 28.21 -0.94 19.40
CA ALA A 285 29.51 -1.29 18.84
C ALA A 285 30.35 -2.17 19.81
N GLY A 286 30.30 -1.89 21.11
CA GLY A 286 30.97 -2.67 22.14
C GLY A 286 30.54 -4.15 22.22
N ARG A 287 29.34 -4.49 21.68
CA ARG A 287 28.84 -5.88 21.57
C ARG A 287 29.28 -6.61 20.31
N LEU A 288 29.80 -5.93 19.30
CA LEU A 288 30.13 -6.51 17.98
C LEU A 288 31.52 -7.16 17.92
N ARG A 289 32.02 -7.73 19.02
CA ARG A 289 33.41 -8.25 19.14
C ARG A 289 33.74 -9.48 18.29
N ALA A 290 32.85 -9.94 17.40
CA ALA A 290 33.04 -11.14 16.59
C ALA A 290 33.44 -10.77 15.14
N SER A 291 34.36 -11.51 14.56
CA SER A 291 34.75 -11.39 13.15
C SER A 291 33.95 -12.35 12.27
N PRO A 292 33.40 -11.94 11.11
CA PRO A 292 33.44 -10.59 10.54
C PRO A 292 32.38 -9.65 11.16
N VAL A 293 32.84 -8.46 11.57
CA VAL A 293 32.03 -7.47 12.31
C VAL A 293 30.83 -6.97 11.51
N GLU A 294 30.99 -6.78 10.19
CA GLU A 294 29.91 -6.29 9.33
C GLU A 294 28.76 -7.29 9.20
N SER A 295 29.04 -8.56 8.94
CA SER A 295 28.00 -9.59 8.85
C SER A 295 27.20 -9.69 10.14
N ARG A 296 27.89 -9.60 11.28
CA ARG A 296 27.25 -9.62 12.60
C ARG A 296 26.41 -8.37 12.87
N LEU A 297 26.90 -7.19 12.48
CA LEU A 297 26.15 -5.94 12.53
C LEU A 297 24.84 -6.06 11.74
N ARG A 298 24.92 -6.53 10.48
CA ARG A 298 23.77 -6.69 9.59
C ARG A 298 22.76 -7.68 10.15
N GLU A 299 23.22 -8.83 10.63
CA GLU A 299 22.38 -9.85 11.26
C GLU A 299 21.65 -9.29 12.49
N LEU A 300 22.36 -8.64 13.40
CA LEU A 300 21.78 -8.14 14.64
C LEU A 300 20.83 -6.96 14.40
N ALA A 301 21.21 -6.02 13.52
CA ALA A 301 20.38 -4.87 13.18
C ALA A 301 19.24 -5.21 12.20
N GLY A 302 19.22 -6.44 11.66
CA GLY A 302 18.26 -6.86 10.64
C GLY A 302 18.35 -6.01 9.38
N ILE A 303 19.57 -5.73 8.91
CA ILE A 303 19.84 -4.99 7.67
C ILE A 303 20.08 -6.05 6.57
N PRO A 304 19.23 -6.12 5.53
CA PRO A 304 19.40 -7.09 4.45
C PRO A 304 20.73 -6.90 3.72
N THR A 305 21.42 -7.99 3.44
CA THR A 305 22.41 -8.06 2.36
C THR A 305 21.63 -8.14 1.05
N PRO A 306 21.86 -7.27 0.03
CA PRO A 306 23.08 -6.51 -0.27
C PRO A 306 23.00 -4.99 -0.01
N LEU A 307 22.03 -4.50 0.76
CA LEU A 307 21.80 -3.06 0.87
C LEU A 307 23.03 -2.32 1.44
N PRO A 308 23.37 -1.13 0.94
CA PRO A 308 24.44 -0.33 1.50
C PRO A 308 24.13 0.00 2.96
N LEU A 309 25.16 -0.01 3.82
CA LEU A 309 24.99 0.32 5.23
C LEU A 309 24.55 1.79 5.39
N PRO A 310 23.46 2.06 6.14
CA PRO A 310 23.08 3.40 6.56
C PRO A 310 24.23 4.12 7.28
N SER A 311 24.23 5.46 7.29
CA SER A 311 25.29 6.26 7.92
C SER A 311 25.56 5.87 9.38
N ASP A 312 24.49 5.66 10.16
CA ASP A 312 24.58 5.29 11.57
C ASP A 312 25.14 3.87 11.75
N ALA A 313 24.74 2.92 10.89
CA ALA A 313 25.31 1.57 10.88
C ALA A 313 26.80 1.59 10.50
N ARG A 314 27.21 2.44 9.55
CA ARG A 314 28.63 2.66 9.22
C ARG A 314 29.42 3.24 10.38
N ASP A 315 28.83 4.18 11.14
CA ASP A 315 29.45 4.71 12.37
C ASP A 315 29.61 3.60 13.44
N VAL A 316 28.58 2.76 13.65
CA VAL A 316 28.68 1.60 14.55
C VAL A 316 29.78 0.63 14.09
N LEU A 317 29.84 0.31 12.79
CA LEU A 317 30.86 -0.58 12.23
C LEU A 317 32.27 -0.05 12.49
N ARG A 318 32.49 1.24 12.21
CA ARG A 318 33.77 1.93 12.46
C ARG A 318 34.15 1.90 13.94
N ARG A 319 33.20 2.18 14.84
CA ARG A 319 33.42 2.11 16.30
C ARG A 319 33.74 0.70 16.79
N ALA A 320 33.24 -0.32 16.10
CA ALA A 320 33.54 -1.72 16.38
C ALA A 320 34.88 -2.20 15.77
N GLY A 321 35.63 -1.31 15.11
CA GLY A 321 36.90 -1.64 14.46
C GLY A 321 36.77 -2.35 13.11
N GLY A 322 35.57 -2.36 12.52
CA GLY A 322 35.34 -2.87 11.18
C GLY A 322 35.46 -1.78 10.12
N GLU A 323 35.85 -2.17 8.91
CA GLU A 323 35.78 -1.34 7.71
C GLU A 323 34.54 -1.74 6.91
N PRO A 324 33.77 -0.78 6.38
CA PRO A 324 32.67 -1.10 5.49
C PRO A 324 33.23 -1.79 4.25
N THR A 325 32.81 -3.02 4.02
CA THR A 325 33.05 -3.66 2.73
C THR A 325 32.34 -2.78 1.70
N GLU A 326 33.09 -2.22 0.75
CA GLU A 326 32.44 -1.57 -0.37
C GLU A 326 31.43 -2.56 -0.94
N PRO A 327 30.19 -2.14 -1.21
CA PRO A 327 29.26 -3.02 -1.86
C PRO A 327 29.99 -3.46 -3.12
N VAL A 328 30.38 -4.73 -3.17
CA VAL A 328 30.80 -5.36 -4.42
C VAL A 328 29.67 -4.96 -5.33
N GLU A 329 29.98 -4.21 -6.39
CA GLU A 329 29.05 -4.05 -7.49
C GLU A 329 28.71 -5.48 -7.85
N GLN A 330 27.60 -5.97 -7.29
CA GLN A 330 26.81 -6.99 -7.89
C GLN A 330 26.43 -6.28 -9.18
N THR A 331 27.33 -6.41 -10.17
CA THR A 331 26.94 -6.67 -11.54
C THR A 331 25.76 -7.56 -11.33
N GLU A 332 24.56 -7.00 -11.50
CA GLU A 332 23.34 -7.76 -11.46
C GLU A 332 23.69 -8.99 -12.27
N SER A 333 24.00 -10.11 -11.61
CA SER A 333 23.93 -11.39 -12.24
C SER A 333 22.44 -11.43 -12.41
N ASP A 334 22.04 -10.98 -13.60
CA ASP A 334 20.72 -11.08 -14.17
C ASP A 334 20.35 -12.53 -13.90
N ASP A 335 19.74 -12.75 -12.72
CA ASP A 335 19.14 -14.00 -12.34
C ASP A 335 18.07 -14.12 -13.39
N GLY A 336 18.47 -14.67 -14.54
CA GLY A 336 17.74 -14.61 -15.80
C GLY A 336 16.36 -15.24 -15.67
N PHE A 337 16.03 -15.80 -14.52
CA PHE A 337 14.68 -16.06 -14.10
C PHE A 337 13.79 -14.81 -14.07
N GLY A 338 14.13 -13.75 -13.33
CA GLY A 338 13.21 -12.61 -13.09
C GLY A 338 12.88 -11.79 -14.34
N THR A 339 13.86 -11.60 -15.22
CA THR A 339 13.73 -10.89 -16.50
C THR A 339 13.04 -11.75 -17.58
N ARG A 340 13.28 -13.08 -17.62
CA ARG A 340 12.57 -13.98 -18.55
C ARG A 340 11.06 -14.03 -18.30
N TRP A 341 10.60 -13.90 -17.06
CA TRP A 341 9.16 -13.91 -16.75
C TRP A 341 8.45 -12.57 -17.06
N LYS A 342 9.15 -11.44 -17.03
CA LYS A 342 8.61 -10.16 -17.55
C LYS A 342 8.56 -10.15 -19.09
N ALA A 343 9.47 -10.87 -19.73
CA ALA A 343 9.46 -11.06 -21.18
C ALA A 343 8.39 -12.04 -21.64
N LEU A 344 7.91 -12.97 -20.80
CA LEU A 344 6.92 -13.98 -21.19
C LEU A 344 5.64 -13.41 -21.84
N PRO A 345 4.98 -12.37 -21.29
CA PRO A 345 3.85 -11.73 -21.96
C PRO A 345 4.28 -11.06 -23.28
N LEU A 346 5.43 -10.38 -23.31
CA LEU A 346 5.94 -9.75 -24.53
C LEU A 346 6.21 -10.80 -25.63
N VAL A 347 6.85 -11.92 -25.28
CA VAL A 347 7.17 -13.02 -26.18
C VAL A 347 5.90 -13.72 -26.66
N THR A 348 4.91 -13.96 -25.78
CA THR A 348 3.61 -14.53 -26.21
C THR A 348 2.85 -13.58 -27.15
N PHE A 349 2.88 -12.27 -26.90
CA PHE A 349 2.25 -11.28 -27.80
C PHE A 349 2.99 -11.15 -29.14
N VAL A 350 4.33 -11.16 -29.14
CA VAL A 350 5.12 -11.15 -30.38
C VAL A 350 4.89 -12.43 -31.18
N MET A 351 4.85 -13.59 -30.53
CA MET A 351 4.56 -14.87 -31.19
C MET A 351 3.12 -14.93 -31.72
N LEU A 352 2.14 -14.37 -30.99
CA LEU A 352 0.76 -14.29 -31.46
C LEU A 352 0.61 -13.31 -32.64
N GLY A 353 1.24 -12.14 -32.57
CA GLY A 353 1.27 -11.17 -33.67
C GLY A 353 1.95 -11.73 -34.90
N LEU A 354 3.05 -12.47 -34.72
CA LEU A 354 3.74 -13.18 -35.81
C LEU A 354 2.88 -14.30 -36.39
N ALA A 355 2.19 -15.09 -35.55
CA ALA A 355 1.28 -16.14 -36.01
C ALA A 355 0.10 -15.57 -36.82
N ILE A 356 -0.48 -14.45 -36.37
CA ILE A 356 -1.53 -13.73 -37.11
C ILE A 356 -0.97 -13.19 -38.43
N ALA A 357 0.22 -12.56 -38.41
CA ALA A 357 0.85 -12.04 -39.61
C ALA A 357 1.17 -13.15 -40.62
N VAL A 358 1.70 -14.30 -40.17
CA VAL A 358 1.96 -15.47 -41.02
C VAL A 358 0.66 -16.06 -41.55
N ALA A 359 -0.39 -16.20 -40.73
CA ALA A 359 -1.70 -16.66 -41.19
C ALA A 359 -2.30 -15.70 -42.23
N LEU A 360 -2.14 -14.39 -42.05
CA LEU A 360 -2.56 -13.37 -43.01
C LEU A 360 -1.74 -13.47 -44.30
N ILE A 361 -0.41 -13.60 -44.20
CA ILE A 361 0.49 -13.75 -45.34
C ILE A 361 0.17 -15.04 -46.11
N VAL A 362 -0.12 -16.16 -45.43
CA VAL A 362 -0.52 -17.43 -46.07
C VAL A 362 -1.90 -17.31 -46.72
N ALA A 363 -2.86 -16.64 -46.09
CA ALA A 363 -4.18 -16.38 -46.67
C ALA A 363 -4.10 -15.44 -47.90
N ILE A 364 -3.14 -14.51 -47.91
CA ILE A 364 -2.85 -13.61 -49.03
C ILE A 364 -2.00 -14.32 -50.10
N ALA A 365 -1.09 -15.22 -49.69
CA ALA A 365 -0.11 -15.92 -50.52
C ALA A 365 -0.65 -17.23 -51.11
N GLN A 366 -1.90 -17.18 -51.56
CA GLN A 366 -2.38 -17.92 -52.74
C GLN A 366 -3.03 -19.29 -52.47
N VAL A 367 -3.75 -19.73 -53.50
CA VAL A 367 -4.08 -21.13 -53.83
C VAL A 367 -5.38 -21.68 -53.21
N PRO A 368 -6.25 -22.32 -54.02
CA PRO A 368 -7.53 -22.89 -53.59
C PRO A 368 -7.46 -23.97 -52.48
N GLU A 369 -6.28 -24.42 -52.07
CA GLU A 369 -6.09 -25.41 -50.98
C GLU A 369 -5.52 -24.81 -49.67
N ALA A 370 -5.22 -23.51 -49.63
CA ALA A 370 -4.69 -22.82 -48.44
C ALA A 370 -5.62 -22.66 -47.21
N PRO A 371 -6.97 -22.72 -47.29
CA PRO A 371 -7.79 -22.42 -46.10
C PRO A 371 -7.63 -23.47 -45.00
N LEU A 372 -7.30 -24.72 -45.32
CA LEU A 372 -7.16 -25.78 -44.32
C LEU A 372 -5.90 -25.59 -43.46
N ILE A 373 -4.76 -25.25 -44.08
CA ILE A 373 -3.49 -25.02 -43.36
C ILE A 373 -3.60 -23.75 -42.51
N ALA A 374 -4.20 -22.67 -43.03
CA ALA A 374 -4.42 -21.44 -42.28
C ALA A 374 -5.35 -21.68 -41.07
N ARG A 375 -6.47 -22.40 -41.25
CA ARG A 375 -7.43 -22.73 -40.19
C ARG A 375 -6.80 -23.62 -39.10
N VAL A 376 -6.02 -24.64 -39.47
CA VAL A 376 -5.33 -25.53 -38.51
C VAL A 376 -4.25 -24.75 -37.74
N THR A 377 -3.51 -23.87 -38.40
CA THR A 377 -2.46 -23.06 -37.74
C THR A 377 -3.06 -22.07 -36.74
N LEU A 378 -4.21 -21.46 -37.07
CA LEU A 378 -4.96 -20.57 -36.18
C LEU A 378 -5.57 -21.32 -34.98
N ALA A 379 -6.11 -22.52 -35.20
CA ALA A 379 -6.65 -23.36 -34.14
C ALA A 379 -5.55 -23.82 -33.16
N CYS A 380 -4.41 -24.29 -33.69
CA CYS A 380 -3.27 -24.73 -32.88
C CYS A 380 -2.65 -23.59 -32.08
N SER A 381 -2.45 -22.41 -32.70
CA SER A 381 -1.92 -21.24 -31.99
C SER A 381 -2.88 -20.70 -30.92
N GLY A 382 -4.18 -20.66 -31.19
CA GLY A 382 -5.20 -20.33 -30.19
C GLY A 382 -5.26 -21.30 -29.02
N ALA A 383 -5.11 -22.61 -29.28
CA ALA A 383 -5.07 -23.64 -28.25
C ALA A 383 -3.81 -23.52 -27.37
N ILE A 384 -2.64 -23.26 -27.96
CA ILE A 384 -1.39 -23.04 -27.22
C ILE A 384 -1.49 -21.81 -26.32
N VAL A 385 -2.03 -20.70 -26.83
CA VAL A 385 -2.25 -19.48 -26.04
C VAL A 385 -3.24 -19.74 -24.90
N GLY A 386 -4.36 -20.44 -25.16
CA GLY A 386 -5.34 -20.81 -24.14
C GLY A 386 -4.73 -21.66 -23.03
N VAL A 387 -3.93 -22.67 -23.37
CA VAL A 387 -3.25 -23.54 -22.40
C VAL A 387 -2.22 -22.76 -21.57
N LEU A 388 -1.40 -21.92 -22.20
CA LEU A 388 -0.43 -21.07 -21.48
C LEU A 388 -1.14 -20.10 -20.52
N TRP A 389 -2.30 -19.59 -20.90
CA TRP A 389 -3.11 -18.70 -20.06
C TRP A 389 -3.79 -19.44 -18.90
N ILE A 390 -4.24 -20.68 -19.11
CA ILE A 390 -4.74 -21.56 -18.04
C ILE A 390 -3.62 -21.84 -17.03
N ILE A 391 -2.41 -22.20 -17.49
CA ILE A 391 -1.25 -22.45 -16.62
C ILE A 391 -0.91 -21.22 -15.78
N GLU A 392 -0.94 -20.02 -16.39
CA GLU A 392 -0.71 -18.76 -15.68
C GLU A 392 -1.84 -18.43 -14.69
N SER A 393 -3.09 -18.79 -15.02
CA SER A 393 -4.25 -18.58 -14.15
C SER A 393 -4.15 -19.37 -12.84
N PHE A 394 -3.57 -20.57 -12.86
CA PHE A 394 -3.35 -21.38 -11.64
C PHE A 394 -2.31 -20.79 -10.69
N ARG A 395 -1.49 -19.83 -11.15
CA ARG A 395 -0.46 -19.16 -10.34
C ARG A 395 -0.95 -17.85 -9.72
N LEU A 396 -2.13 -17.37 -10.09
CA LEU A 396 -2.73 -16.15 -9.55
C LEU A 396 -3.56 -16.45 -8.29
N PRO A 397 -3.65 -15.50 -7.33
CA PRO A 397 -4.47 -15.67 -6.13
C PRO A 397 -5.95 -15.91 -6.47
N ARG A 398 -6.60 -16.83 -5.74
CA ARG A 398 -7.95 -17.42 -5.96
C ARG A 398 -9.09 -16.46 -6.35
N ARG A 399 -8.97 -15.15 -6.13
CA ARG A 399 -9.99 -14.16 -6.52
C ARG A 399 -9.88 -13.67 -7.97
N ARG A 400 -8.73 -13.83 -8.62
CA ARG A 400 -8.53 -13.44 -10.04
C ARG A 400 -8.60 -14.61 -11.01
N THR A 401 -8.59 -15.84 -10.50
CA THR A 401 -8.62 -17.06 -11.29
C THR A 401 -9.91 -17.20 -12.09
N ALA A 402 -11.06 -16.78 -11.55
CA ALA A 402 -12.34 -16.94 -12.23
C ALA A 402 -12.44 -16.17 -13.56
N ALA A 403 -11.97 -14.91 -13.59
CA ALA A 403 -12.05 -14.07 -14.79
C ALA A 403 -11.02 -14.48 -15.85
N THR A 404 -9.80 -14.82 -15.45
CA THR A 404 -8.75 -15.28 -16.38
C THR A 404 -9.06 -16.66 -16.92
N LEU A 405 -9.60 -17.56 -16.10
CA LEU A 405 -10.00 -18.91 -16.51
C LEU A 405 -11.23 -18.87 -17.42
N ALA A 406 -12.21 -17.99 -17.17
CA ALA A 406 -13.34 -17.77 -18.07
C ALA A 406 -12.89 -17.28 -19.45
N ALA A 407 -11.94 -16.33 -19.49
CA ALA A 407 -11.43 -15.81 -20.75
C ALA A 407 -10.53 -16.82 -21.49
N ALA A 408 -9.78 -17.67 -20.77
CA ALA A 408 -9.01 -18.77 -21.35
C ALA A 408 -9.89 -19.89 -21.90
N VAL A 409 -10.95 -20.27 -21.18
CA VAL A 409 -11.96 -21.22 -21.65
C VAL A 409 -12.71 -20.65 -22.86
N GLY A 410 -13.01 -19.35 -22.86
CA GLY A 410 -13.60 -18.67 -24.02
C GLY A 410 -12.70 -18.72 -25.26
N ALA A 411 -11.39 -18.48 -25.11
CA ALA A 411 -10.43 -18.58 -26.21
C ALA A 411 -10.29 -20.03 -26.75
N LEU A 412 -10.29 -21.03 -25.86
CA LEU A 412 -10.27 -22.45 -26.23
C LEU A 412 -11.56 -22.90 -26.93
N ALA A 413 -12.72 -22.46 -26.42
CA ALA A 413 -14.02 -22.72 -27.05
C ALA A 413 -14.14 -22.09 -28.44
N LEU A 414 -13.63 -20.87 -28.60
CA LEU A 414 -13.59 -20.19 -29.90
C LEU A 414 -12.66 -20.91 -30.88
N SER A 415 -11.47 -21.33 -30.42
CA SER A 415 -10.51 -22.08 -31.24
C SER A 415 -11.06 -23.44 -31.68
N THR A 416 -11.75 -24.16 -30.79
CA THR A 416 -12.39 -25.44 -31.11
C THR A 416 -13.58 -25.27 -32.07
N LEU A 417 -14.41 -24.24 -31.90
CA LEU A 417 -15.50 -23.92 -32.85
C LEU A 417 -14.95 -23.60 -34.25
N LEU A 418 -13.87 -22.83 -34.34
CA LEU A 418 -13.20 -22.52 -35.61
C LEU A 418 -12.58 -23.78 -36.25
N GLY A 419 -11.98 -24.66 -35.44
CA GLY A 419 -11.43 -25.93 -35.91
C GLY A 419 -12.50 -26.91 -36.41
N VAL A 420 -13.64 -27.01 -35.71
CA VAL A 420 -14.77 -27.86 -36.12
C VAL A 420 -15.41 -27.32 -37.39
N SER A 421 -15.66 -26.01 -37.46
CA SER A 421 -16.17 -25.37 -38.68
C SER A 421 -15.23 -25.56 -39.88
N ALA A 422 -13.92 -25.71 -39.65
CA ALA A 422 -12.94 -25.97 -40.70
C ALA A 422 -13.01 -27.39 -41.27
N ILE A 423 -13.46 -28.37 -40.48
CA ILE A 423 -13.53 -29.78 -40.85
C ILE A 423 -14.85 -30.10 -41.56
N PHE A 424 -15.94 -29.44 -41.17
CA PHE A 424 -17.29 -29.72 -41.68
C PHE A 424 -17.81 -28.73 -42.75
N GLY A 425 -17.05 -27.68 -43.07
CA GLY A 425 -17.39 -26.68 -44.09
C GLY A 425 -16.22 -26.34 -44.98
#